data_AF-A0A067RJI9-F1
#
_entry.id   AF-A0A067RJI9-F1
#
_cell.length_a   1.000
_cell.length_b   1.000
_cell.length_c   1.000
_cell.angle_alpha   90.00
_cell.angle_beta   90.00
_cell.angle_gamma   90.00
#
_symmetry.space_group_name_H-M   'P 1'
#
loop_
_entity.id
_entity.type
_entity.pdbx_description
1 polymer ?
#
loop_
_entity_poly.entity_id
_entity_poly.type
_entity_poly.pdbx_seq_one_letter_code
_entity_poly.pdbx_strand_id
1 'polypeptide(L)' 'MEQKCNVGLPINVGFIGAGNMAKAIGEGLTHSGMIKPSQLYISAPSDRNLETWKALGAHTSHNNGWQE' A
#
# COMPACT_ATOMS: atom_id res chain seq x y z
N MET A 1 14.65 17.93 18.85
CA MET A 1 15.31 16.69 18.37
C MET A 1 14.26 15.89 17.62
N GLU A 2 14.25 16.00 16.29
CA GLU A 2 13.39 15.18 15.46
C GLU A 2 14.15 13.88 15.18
N GLN A 3 13.72 12.79 15.82
CA GLN A 3 14.25 11.46 15.55
C GLN A 3 13.80 11.07 14.14
N LYS A 4 14.62 11.39 13.12
CA LYS A 4 14.46 10.79 11.79
C LYS A 4 14.90 9.34 11.88
N CYS A 5 14.02 8.49 12.37
CA CYS A 5 14.22 7.05 12.25
C CYS A 5 14.34 6.73 10.76
N ASN A 6 15.51 6.26 10.34
CA ASN A 6 15.79 5.91 8.95
C ASN A 6 15.16 4.54 8.63
N VAL A 7 13.83 4.43 8.74
CA VAL A 7 13.10 3.14 8.76
C VAL A 7 12.56 2.77 7.39
N GLY A 8 13.36 2.92 6.33
CA GLY A 8 13.02 2.31 5.05
C GLY A 8 12.96 0.79 5.23
N LEU A 9 11.76 0.22 5.32
CA LEU A 9 11.56 -1.21 5.51
C LEU A 9 11.73 -1.93 4.15
N PRO A 10 12.61 -2.93 4.04
CA PRO A 10 12.81 -3.68 2.80
C PRO A 10 11.75 -4.78 2.62
N ILE A 11 10.48 -4.49 2.95
CA ILE A 11 9.37 -5.45 2.88
C ILE A 11 8.30 -4.97 1.91
N ASN A 12 7.62 -5.91 1.26
CA ASN A 12 6.40 -5.64 0.53
C ASN A 12 5.20 -5.80 1.47
N VAL A 13 4.22 -4.91 1.35
CA VAL A 13 3.02 -4.88 2.20
C VAL A 13 1.79 -5.15 1.35
N GLY A 14 0.98 -6.12 1.76
CA GLY A 14 -0.21 -6.57 1.06
C GLY A 14 -1.50 -6.27 1.81
N PHE A 15 -2.53 -5.80 1.12
CA PHE A 15 -3.89 -5.66 1.65
C PHE A 15 -4.89 -6.46 0.78
N ILE A 16 -5.61 -7.38 1.40
CA ILE A 16 -6.81 -8.00 0.81
C ILE A 16 -8.01 -7.14 1.23
N GLY A 17 -8.52 -6.36 0.28
CA GLY A 17 -9.51 -5.32 0.50
C GLY A 17 -8.92 -3.92 0.33
N ALA A 18 -9.53 -3.12 -0.54
CA ALA A 18 -9.16 -1.73 -0.83
C ALA A 18 -10.02 -0.71 -0.06
N GLY A 19 -10.46 -1.04 1.15
CA GLY A 19 -11.33 -0.17 1.96
C GLY A 19 -10.59 0.98 2.65
N ASN A 20 -11.33 1.81 3.39
CA ASN A 20 -10.78 2.97 4.10
C ASN A 20 -9.70 2.60 5.13
N MET A 21 -9.84 1.45 5.79
CA MET A 21 -8.83 0.96 6.74
C MET A 21 -7.49 0.67 6.07
N ALA A 22 -7.51 -0.08 4.98
CA ALA A 22 -6.31 -0.35 4.20
C ALA A 22 -5.68 0.97 3.75
N LYS A 23 -6.50 1.90 3.23
CA LYS A 23 -6.04 3.19 2.71
C LYS A 23 -5.35 4.03 3.78
N ALA A 24 -5.95 4.16 4.96
CA ALA A 24 -5.38 4.91 6.07
C ALA A 24 -4.03 4.33 6.52
N ILE A 25 -3.91 3.00 6.59
CA ILE A 25 -2.65 2.33 6.97
C ILE A 25 -1.60 2.51 5.86
N GLY A 26 -1.97 2.22 4.61
CA GLY A 26 -1.07 2.31 3.46
C GLY A 26 -0.51 3.71 3.25
N GLU A 27 -1.38 4.73 3.27
CA GLU A 27 -0.98 6.14 3.16
C GLU A 27 -0.11 6.57 4.36
N GLY A 28 -0.43 6.12 5.57
CA GLY A 28 0.40 6.39 6.75
C GLY A 28 1.82 5.82 6.63
N LEU A 29 1.96 4.59 6.14
CA LEU A 29 3.26 3.96 5.91
C LEU A 29 4.04 4.65 4.78
N THR A 30 3.38 5.08 3.72
CA THR A 30 4.05 5.81 2.62
C THR A 30 4.43 7.24 3.00
N HIS A 31 3.55 7.97 3.68
CA HIS A 31 3.83 9.35 4.10
C HIS A 31 4.89 9.45 5.20
N SER A 32 4.98 8.43 6.06
CA SER A 32 6.08 8.34 7.04
C SER A 32 7.43 7.96 6.42
N GLY A 33 7.45 7.59 5.14
CA GLY A 33 8.66 7.13 4.45
C GLY A 33 9.11 5.72 4.86
N MET A 34 8.28 4.96 5.59
CA MET A 34 8.61 3.60 6.00
C MET A 34 8.65 2.63 4.82
N ILE A 35 7.80 2.84 3.81
CA ILE A 35 7.79 2.08 2.56
C ILE A 35 7.54 3.01 1.37
N LYS A 36 7.93 2.59 0.17
CA LYS A 36 7.56 3.24 -1.09
C LYS A 36 6.18 2.75 -1.57
N PRO A 37 5.42 3.55 -2.34
CA PRO A 37 4.17 3.09 -2.93
C PRO A 37 4.31 1.82 -3.79
N SER A 38 5.44 1.64 -4.47
CA SER A 38 5.74 0.43 -5.25
C SER A 38 5.91 -0.84 -4.40
N GLN A 39 5.98 -0.72 -3.08
CA GLN A 39 6.03 -1.85 -2.15
C GLN A 39 4.62 -2.26 -1.67
N LEU A 40 3.58 -1.57 -2.11
CA LEU A 40 2.18 -1.87 -1.76
C LEU A 40 1.52 -2.75 -2.82
N TYR A 41 0.83 -3.80 -2.36
CA TYR A 41 0.05 -4.74 -3.18
C TYR A 41 -1.38 -4.82 -2.63
N ILE A 42 -2.37 -4.39 -3.42
CA ILE A 42 -3.77 -4.31 -2.98
C ILE A 42 -4.63 -5.17 -3.88
N SER A 43 -5.51 -5.98 -3.29
CA SER A 43 -6.53 -6.72 -4.03
C SER A 43 -7.94 -6.32 -3.63
N ALA A 44 -8.85 -6.25 -4.60
CA ALA A 44 -10.28 -6.02 -4.37
C ALA A 44 -11.13 -6.54 -5.53
N PRO A 45 -12.41 -6.92 -5.29
CA PRO A 45 -13.28 -7.47 -6.33
C PRO A 45 -13.74 -6.45 -7.39
N SER A 46 -13.44 -5.16 -7.22
CA SER A 46 -13.78 -4.10 -8.18
C SER A 46 -12.79 -2.95 -8.16
N ASP A 47 -12.77 -2.17 -9.24
CA ASP A 47 -11.82 -1.05 -9.42
C ASP A 47 -12.15 0.20 -8.61
N ARG A 48 -13.39 0.30 -8.10
CA ARG A 48 -13.92 1.50 -7.41
C ARG A 48 -12.93 2.13 -6.43
N ASN A 49 -12.24 1.30 -5.65
CA ASN A 49 -11.23 1.79 -4.72
C ASN A 49 -9.80 1.53 -5.22
N LEU A 50 -9.56 0.53 -6.07
CA LEU A 50 -8.23 0.22 -6.61
C LEU A 50 -7.65 1.38 -7.43
N GLU A 51 -8.48 2.15 -8.13
CA GLU A 51 -8.02 3.33 -8.88
C GLU A 51 -7.23 4.30 -8.00
N THR A 52 -7.69 4.53 -6.76
CA THR A 52 -6.99 5.43 -5.82
C THR A 52 -5.64 4.87 -5.38
N TRP A 53 -5.53 3.56 -5.22
CA TRP A 53 -4.27 2.88 -4.91
C TRP A 53 -3.30 2.85 -6.09
N LYS A 54 -3.82 2.66 -7.30
CA LYS A 54 -3.04 2.74 -8.54
C LYS A 54 -2.48 4.14 -8.75
N ALA A 55 -3.28 5.18 -8.49
CA ALA A 55 -2.84 6.58 -8.53
C ALA A 55 -1.75 6.89 -7.49
N LEU A 56 -1.79 6.24 -6.33
CA LEU A 56 -0.72 6.32 -5.31
C LEU A 56 0.59 5.65 -5.80
N GLY A 57 0.53 4.77 -6.81
CA GLY A 57 1.67 4.02 -7.34
C GLY A 57 1.80 2.61 -6.77
N ALA A 58 0.72 2.07 -6.19
CA ALA A 58 0.67 0.70 -5.69
C ALA A 58 0.31 -0.32 -6.78
N HIS A 59 0.72 -1.57 -6.58
CA HIS A 59 0.26 -2.71 -7.38
C HIS A 59 -1.18 -3.06 -6.99
N THR A 60 -2.05 -3.25 -7.99
CA THR A 60 -3.47 -3.55 -7.78
C THR A 60 -3.86 -4.81 -8.54
N SER A 61 -4.73 -5.62 -7.97
CA SER A 61 -5.21 -6.88 -8.54
C SER A 61 -6.66 -7.17 -8.15
N HIS A 62 -7.36 -7.98 -8.94
CA HIS A 62 -8.66 -8.54 -8.56
C HIS A 62 -8.58 -9.89 -7.87
N ASN A 63 -7.38 -10.45 -7.80
CA ASN A 63 -7.13 -11.77 -7.28
C ASN A 63 -6.42 -11.66 -5.93
N ASN A 64 -6.89 -12.43 -4.94
CA ASN A 64 -6.24 -12.52 -3.64
C ASN A 64 -4.95 -13.35 -3.75
N GLY A 65 -3.95 -13.00 -2.95
CA GLY A 65 -2.68 -13.72 -2.88
C GLY A 65 -1.52 -12.98 -3.59
N TRP A 66 -0.31 -13.44 -3.32
CA TRP A 66 0.90 -12.90 -3.95
C TRP A 66 0.93 -13.29 -5.42
N GLN A 67 1.14 -12.32 -6.30
CA GLN A 67 1.40 -12.55 -7.73
C GLN A 67 2.72 -11.87 -8.08
N GLU A 68 3.64 -12.68 -8.59
CA GLU A 68 5.02 -12.33 -8.95
C GLU A 68 5.08 -11.52 -10.25
#